data_AF-A0A5N8WXD5-F1
#
_entry.id   AF-A0A5N8WXD5-F1
#
_cell.length_a   1.000
_cell.length_b   1.000
_cell.length_c   1.000
_cell.angle_alpha   90.00
_cell.angle_beta   90.00
_cell.angle_gamma   90.00
#
_symmetry.space_group_name_H-M   'P 1'
#
loop_
_entity.id
_entity.type
_entity.pdbx_description
1 polymer ?
#
loop_
_entity_poly.entity_id
_entity_poly.type
_entity_poly.pdbx_seq_one_letter_code
_entity_poly.pdbx_strand_id
1 'polypeptide(L)'
;MRTLPPRTRARRSTLAAATAAALTTVAMVAAPQPAGAAETTPIGFGAGTTGGGSAGPVTVSTLSAFQTAVTGNAAKVVRVNGLISLSGQVDIGSNTTVLGVGSSSGFTGGGLRIKGATNVVVRNLNISKPVAPSDGITVQESTKVWIDHNSFSADRDHDKDYYDGLLDINHGSDYVTVSWNTFKDHFKGSLVGHSDNNSSEDTGHLKVTYHHNEFDNVYSRIPSLRFGTGHFYNNYVNGADTACHSRMGSQMLVENNVFRSTKIAVTTNRSSDIDGYANLRGNDLGGAATEVSQVGSFTSPPYSYTAESASSVVASVTSGAGAGKL
;
A
#
# COMPACT_ATOMS: atom_id res chain seq x y z
N MET A 1 -94.20 -16.50 35.46
CA MET A 1 -93.10 -15.53 35.64
C MET A 1 -91.83 -16.12 35.07
N ARG A 2 -91.34 -15.60 33.94
CA ARG A 2 -90.05 -15.98 33.33
C ARG A 2 -89.34 -14.71 32.89
N THR A 3 -88.15 -14.49 33.42
CA THR A 3 -87.27 -13.35 33.16
C THR A 3 -86.39 -13.61 31.93
N LEU A 4 -86.24 -12.60 31.08
CA LEU A 4 -85.42 -12.63 29.85
C LEU A 4 -84.00 -12.09 30.11
N PRO A 5 -82.93 -12.69 29.55
CA PRO A 5 -81.59 -12.12 29.51
C PRO A 5 -81.28 -11.37 28.18
N PRO A 6 -80.17 -10.59 28.13
CA PRO A 6 -80.03 -9.44 27.22
C PRO A 6 -79.33 -9.72 25.87
N ARG A 7 -79.55 -8.78 24.95
CA ARG A 7 -79.05 -8.71 23.57
C ARG A 7 -77.54 -8.44 23.47
N THR A 8 -76.86 -9.11 22.56
CA THR A 8 -75.50 -8.76 22.09
C THR A 8 -75.48 -8.46 20.59
N ARG A 9 -74.76 -7.38 20.23
CA ARG A 9 -74.63 -6.80 18.89
C ARG A 9 -73.69 -7.62 18.01
N ALA A 10 -74.09 -7.85 16.75
CA ALA A 10 -73.23 -8.38 15.70
C ALA A 10 -72.21 -7.31 15.24
N ARG A 11 -70.92 -7.67 15.21
CA ARG A 11 -69.88 -6.94 14.45
C ARG A 11 -69.52 -7.77 13.23
N ARG A 12 -69.70 -7.18 12.05
CA ARG A 12 -69.20 -7.69 10.76
C ARG A 12 -67.68 -7.53 10.75
N SER A 13 -66.94 -8.62 10.58
CA SER A 13 -65.51 -8.63 10.25
C SER A 13 -65.35 -8.89 8.76
N THR A 14 -64.84 -7.91 8.02
CA THR A 14 -64.37 -8.06 6.64
C THR A 14 -62.98 -8.67 6.66
N LEU A 15 -62.81 -9.88 6.12
CA LEU A 15 -61.49 -10.46 5.84
C LEU A 15 -60.84 -9.68 4.69
N ALA A 16 -59.71 -9.03 4.95
CA ALA A 16 -58.80 -8.57 3.91
C ALA A 16 -57.81 -9.70 3.61
N ALA A 17 -57.81 -10.20 2.36
CA ALA A 17 -56.83 -11.16 1.88
C ALA A 17 -55.50 -10.43 1.63
N ALA A 18 -54.50 -10.69 2.48
CA ALA A 18 -53.13 -10.23 2.24
C ALA A 18 -52.40 -11.28 1.38
N THR A 19 -52.16 -10.93 0.12
CA THR A 19 -51.26 -11.68 -0.77
C THR A 19 -49.82 -11.46 -0.32
N ALA A 20 -49.20 -12.50 0.25
CA ALA A 20 -47.77 -12.51 0.55
C ALA A 20 -46.98 -12.75 -0.75
N ALA A 21 -46.39 -11.69 -1.30
CA ALA A 21 -45.38 -11.82 -2.34
C ALA A 21 -44.05 -12.23 -1.69
N ALA A 22 -43.63 -13.47 -1.92
CA ALA A 22 -42.31 -13.95 -1.48
C ALA A 22 -41.23 -13.22 -2.29
N LEU A 23 -40.49 -12.30 -1.65
CA LEU A 23 -39.24 -11.78 -2.21
C LEU A 23 -38.16 -12.86 -2.04
N THR A 24 -37.87 -13.60 -3.11
CA THR A 24 -36.64 -14.38 -3.23
C THR A 24 -35.47 -13.41 -3.35
N THR A 25 -34.71 -13.24 -2.28
CA THR A 25 -33.40 -12.59 -2.32
C THR A 25 -32.42 -13.50 -3.05
N VAL A 26 -32.20 -13.25 -4.34
CA VAL A 26 -31.07 -13.85 -5.06
C VAL A 26 -29.81 -13.19 -4.52
N ALA A 27 -29.05 -13.91 -3.69
CA ALA A 27 -27.70 -13.52 -3.33
C ALA A 27 -26.85 -13.57 -4.61
N MET A 28 -26.61 -12.41 -5.21
CA MET A 28 -25.63 -12.27 -6.28
C MET A 28 -24.26 -12.56 -5.67
N VAL A 29 -23.76 -13.78 -5.83
CA VAL A 29 -22.34 -14.06 -5.61
C VAL A 29 -21.59 -13.28 -6.69
N ALA A 30 -21.05 -12.11 -6.32
CA ALA A 30 -20.16 -11.37 -7.21
C ALA A 30 -18.96 -12.28 -7.50
N ALA A 31 -18.80 -12.69 -8.76
CA ALA A 31 -17.58 -13.35 -9.19
C ALA A 31 -16.40 -12.42 -8.91
N PRO A 32 -15.25 -12.93 -8.43
CA PRO A 32 -14.07 -12.12 -8.24
C PRO A 32 -13.77 -11.41 -9.56
N GLN A 33 -13.80 -10.08 -9.53
CA GLN A 33 -13.36 -9.29 -10.67
C GLN A 33 -11.84 -9.53 -10.78
N PRO A 34 -11.34 -10.08 -11.91
CA PRO A 34 -9.90 -10.08 -12.13
C PRO A 34 -9.42 -8.63 -12.08
N ALA A 35 -8.25 -8.40 -11.48
CA ALA A 35 -7.60 -7.10 -11.54
C ALA A 35 -7.54 -6.65 -13.02
N GLY A 36 -8.22 -5.54 -13.31
CA GLY A 36 -8.29 -4.98 -14.66
C GLY A 36 -6.93 -4.47 -15.14
N ALA A 37 -6.90 -3.88 -16.34
CA ALA A 37 -5.72 -3.19 -16.87
C ALA A 37 -5.04 -2.31 -15.79
N ALA A 38 -3.71 -2.22 -15.82
CA ALA A 38 -2.93 -1.50 -14.81
C ALA A 38 -3.54 -0.13 -14.52
N GLU A 39 -3.69 0.20 -13.24
CA GLU A 39 -4.37 1.42 -12.80
C GLU A 39 -3.75 2.65 -13.49
N THR A 40 -4.57 3.57 -13.98
CA THR A 40 -4.06 4.78 -14.65
C THR A 40 -3.83 5.93 -13.66
N THR A 41 -4.36 5.80 -12.45
CA THR A 41 -4.24 6.78 -11.35
C THR A 41 -4.15 6.05 -9.99
N PRO A 42 -3.45 6.59 -8.99
CA PRO A 42 -3.34 5.94 -7.68
C PRO A 42 -4.69 5.87 -6.96
N ILE A 43 -4.98 4.70 -6.38
CA ILE A 43 -6.02 4.55 -5.36
C ILE A 43 -5.38 4.72 -3.98
N GLY A 44 -6.07 5.43 -3.09
CA GLY A 44 -5.61 5.63 -1.71
C GLY A 44 -5.20 7.06 -1.39
N PHE A 45 -4.34 7.21 -0.37
CA PHE A 45 -3.91 8.53 0.09
C PHE A 45 -3.11 9.30 -0.97
N GLY A 46 -2.46 8.61 -1.91
CA GLY A 46 -1.79 9.24 -3.06
C GLY A 46 -2.73 9.69 -4.19
N ALA A 47 -4.05 9.52 -4.06
CA ALA A 47 -5.03 9.90 -5.08
C ALA A 47 -4.83 11.36 -5.56
N GLY A 48 -4.91 11.56 -6.87
CA GLY A 48 -4.67 12.87 -7.51
C GLY A 48 -3.20 13.15 -7.85
N THR A 49 -2.28 12.24 -7.57
CA THR A 49 -0.89 12.32 -8.09
C THR A 49 -0.88 12.02 -9.59
N THR A 50 -0.32 12.94 -10.37
CA THR A 50 -0.26 12.89 -11.85
C THR A 50 1.17 12.87 -12.40
N GLY A 51 2.16 13.18 -11.56
CA GLY A 51 3.57 13.24 -11.96
C GLY A 51 3.81 14.32 -13.01
N GLY A 52 4.47 13.93 -14.10
CA GLY A 52 4.70 14.78 -15.27
C GLY A 52 3.46 15.01 -16.15
N GLY A 53 2.33 14.36 -15.85
CA GLY A 53 1.08 14.48 -16.59
C GLY A 53 1.28 14.18 -18.08
N SER A 54 0.91 15.14 -18.94
CA SER A 54 1.00 15.03 -20.39
C SER A 54 2.28 15.63 -21.00
N ALA A 55 3.31 15.90 -20.18
CA ALA A 55 4.57 16.41 -20.70
C ALA A 55 5.21 15.44 -21.72
N GLY A 56 5.84 15.99 -22.77
CA GLY A 56 6.54 15.18 -23.77
C GLY A 56 7.65 14.34 -23.11
N PRO A 57 7.72 13.03 -23.40
CA PRO A 57 8.67 12.16 -22.71
C PRO A 57 10.10 12.35 -23.21
N VAL A 58 11.05 12.35 -22.28
CA VAL A 58 12.49 12.24 -22.57
C VAL A 58 12.95 10.84 -22.20
N THR A 59 13.61 10.14 -23.12
CA THR A 59 14.16 8.80 -22.84
C THR A 59 15.63 8.88 -22.50
N VAL A 60 16.04 8.23 -21.41
CA VAL A 60 17.42 8.23 -20.89
C VAL A 60 17.90 6.81 -20.67
N SER A 61 19.20 6.58 -20.87
CA SER A 61 19.84 5.27 -20.69
C SER A 61 21.18 5.37 -19.93
N THR A 62 21.51 6.55 -19.40
CA THR A 62 22.75 6.80 -18.65
C THR A 62 22.44 7.57 -17.37
N LEU A 63 23.29 7.41 -16.35
CA LEU A 63 23.15 8.11 -15.07
C LEU A 63 23.12 9.64 -15.26
N SER A 64 24.07 10.18 -16.03
CA SER A 64 24.16 11.63 -16.24
C SER A 64 22.92 12.19 -16.94
N ALA A 65 22.42 11.52 -17.98
CA ALA A 65 21.19 11.95 -18.65
C ALA A 65 19.97 11.85 -17.73
N PHE A 66 19.89 10.80 -16.91
CA PHE A 66 18.83 10.65 -15.93
C PHE A 66 18.85 11.79 -14.89
N GLN A 67 20.01 12.06 -14.26
CA GLN A 67 20.16 13.15 -13.29
C GLN A 67 19.75 14.51 -13.85
N THR A 68 20.15 14.82 -15.09
CA THR A 68 19.73 16.05 -15.76
C THR A 68 18.22 16.07 -16.02
N ALA A 69 17.62 14.95 -16.41
CA ALA A 69 16.22 14.89 -16.79
C ALA A 69 15.26 14.99 -15.59
N VAL A 70 15.65 14.54 -14.40
CA VAL A 70 14.75 14.49 -13.22
C VAL A 70 14.83 15.68 -12.28
N THR A 71 15.80 16.58 -12.47
CA THR A 71 15.97 17.75 -11.60
C THR A 71 14.93 18.86 -11.85
N GLY A 72 14.75 19.73 -10.85
CA GLY A 72 13.84 20.88 -10.89
C GLY A 72 12.35 20.52 -10.85
N ASN A 73 11.47 21.53 -10.93
CA ASN A 73 10.04 21.36 -10.61
C ASN A 73 9.08 21.45 -11.82
N ALA A 74 9.59 21.68 -13.03
CA ALA A 74 8.76 21.69 -14.23
C ALA A 74 8.22 20.28 -14.53
N ALA A 75 6.98 20.20 -15.02
CA ALA A 75 6.34 18.94 -15.38
C ALA A 75 7.17 18.17 -16.40
N LYS A 76 7.46 16.90 -16.12
CA LYS A 76 8.37 16.08 -16.94
C LYS A 76 8.04 14.58 -16.85
N VAL A 77 8.13 13.91 -17.99
CA VAL A 77 8.05 12.45 -18.09
C VAL A 77 9.42 11.95 -18.53
N VAL A 78 10.08 11.18 -17.68
CA VAL A 78 11.42 10.63 -17.90
C VAL A 78 11.30 9.12 -18.05
N ARG A 79 11.56 8.63 -19.26
CA ARG A 79 11.54 7.20 -19.59
C ARG A 79 12.94 6.61 -19.40
N VAL A 80 13.08 5.65 -18.52
CA VAL A 80 14.34 4.95 -18.27
C VAL A 80 14.41 3.74 -19.21
N ASN A 81 15.44 3.65 -20.03
CA ASN A 81 15.66 2.54 -20.96
C ASN A 81 16.97 1.81 -20.65
N GLY A 82 16.84 0.63 -20.08
CA GLY A 82 17.96 -0.18 -19.58
C GLY A 82 18.16 -0.07 -18.07
N LEU A 83 19.10 -0.86 -17.56
CA LEU A 83 19.46 -0.90 -16.15
C LEU A 83 20.63 0.06 -15.89
N ILE A 84 20.36 1.16 -15.19
CA ILE A 84 21.35 2.21 -14.90
C ILE A 84 21.98 1.95 -13.52
N SER A 85 23.31 1.84 -13.47
CA SER A 85 24.02 1.74 -12.20
C SER A 85 24.10 3.11 -11.51
N LEU A 86 23.78 3.13 -10.22
CA LEU A 86 23.83 4.31 -9.36
C LEU A 86 25.00 4.19 -8.38
N SER A 87 25.59 5.34 -8.04
CA SER A 87 26.54 5.46 -6.94
C SER A 87 25.96 6.44 -5.91
N GLY A 88 25.17 5.91 -4.97
CA GLY A 88 24.39 6.69 -4.02
C GLY A 88 22.97 6.99 -4.51
N GLN A 89 22.42 8.14 -4.10
CA GLN A 89 21.05 8.54 -4.39
C GLN A 89 20.96 9.60 -5.48
N VAL A 90 19.91 9.53 -6.32
CA VAL A 90 19.54 10.57 -7.28
C VAL A 90 18.27 11.28 -6.83
N ASP A 91 18.34 12.60 -6.66
CA ASP A 91 17.20 13.43 -6.27
C ASP A 91 16.23 13.67 -7.43
N ILE A 92 14.95 13.43 -7.19
CA ILE A 92 13.85 13.64 -8.14
C ILE A 92 13.06 14.89 -7.71
N GLY A 93 12.92 15.85 -8.62
CA GLY A 93 12.15 17.07 -8.39
C GLY A 93 10.63 16.88 -8.58
N SER A 94 9.87 17.93 -8.25
CA SER A 94 8.40 17.90 -8.31
C SER A 94 7.86 17.74 -9.74
N ASN A 95 6.61 17.28 -9.86
CA ASN A 95 5.89 17.11 -11.13
C ASN A 95 6.62 16.17 -12.09
N THR A 96 7.12 15.06 -11.56
CA THR A 96 7.96 14.12 -12.32
C THR A 96 7.28 12.77 -12.42
N THR A 97 7.25 12.19 -13.61
CA THR A 97 7.02 10.76 -13.82
C THR A 97 8.33 10.11 -14.24
N VAL A 98 8.85 9.19 -13.44
CA VAL A 98 9.94 8.28 -13.84
C VAL A 98 9.31 6.94 -14.23
N LEU A 99 9.49 6.54 -15.49
CA LEU A 99 8.82 5.37 -16.07
C LEU A 99 9.82 4.44 -16.74
N GLY A 100 9.87 3.16 -16.34
CA GLY A 100 10.70 2.18 -17.04
C GLY A 100 10.15 1.82 -18.43
N VAL A 101 11.04 1.65 -19.40
CA VAL A 101 10.73 1.13 -20.74
C VAL A 101 10.85 -0.40 -20.74
N GLY A 102 9.77 -1.10 -21.09
CA GLY A 102 9.75 -2.56 -21.04
C GLY A 102 9.91 -3.11 -19.62
N SER A 103 10.26 -4.38 -19.51
CA SER A 103 10.35 -5.10 -18.22
C SER A 103 11.74 -5.10 -17.58
N SER A 104 12.78 -4.65 -18.30
CA SER A 104 14.19 -4.75 -17.86
C SER A 104 14.82 -3.41 -17.50
N SER A 105 14.04 -2.32 -17.50
CA SER A 105 14.55 -0.98 -17.19
C SER A 105 14.53 -0.70 -15.69
N GLY A 106 15.47 0.12 -15.22
CA GLY A 106 15.57 0.40 -13.79
C GLY A 106 16.92 0.88 -13.32
N PHE A 107 17.19 0.66 -12.04
CA PHE A 107 18.36 1.11 -11.32
C PHE A 107 18.98 0.00 -10.46
N THR A 108 20.30 0.04 -10.29
CA THR A 108 21.01 -0.89 -9.41
C THR A 108 22.19 -0.24 -8.68
N GLY A 109 22.52 -0.71 -7.48
CA GLY A 109 23.70 -0.28 -6.72
C GLY A 109 23.51 0.99 -5.88
N GLY A 110 22.32 1.60 -5.93
CA GLY A 110 21.98 2.83 -5.22
C GLY A 110 20.47 3.08 -5.24
N GLY A 111 20.06 4.34 -5.07
CA GLY A 111 18.67 4.69 -4.80
C GLY A 111 18.14 5.92 -5.52
N LEU A 112 16.82 6.08 -5.47
CA LEU A 112 16.15 7.33 -5.83
C LEU A 112 15.71 8.04 -4.57
N ARG A 113 15.79 9.37 -4.53
CA ARG A 113 15.27 10.15 -3.41
C ARG A 113 14.32 11.23 -3.90
N ILE A 114 13.14 11.28 -3.31
CA ILE A 114 12.12 12.31 -3.51
C ILE A 114 12.16 13.16 -2.25
N LYS A 115 12.86 14.30 -2.30
CA LYS A 115 13.08 15.18 -1.14
C LYS A 115 12.51 16.57 -1.37
N GLY A 116 11.66 17.04 -0.45
CA GLY A 116 11.03 18.36 -0.55
C GLY A 116 10.18 18.55 -1.82
N ALA A 117 9.64 17.45 -2.35
CA ALA A 117 8.98 17.42 -3.65
C ALA A 117 7.50 17.07 -3.54
N THR A 118 6.73 17.41 -4.56
CA THR A 118 5.33 17.01 -4.67
C THR A 118 4.98 16.52 -6.06
N ASN A 119 3.94 15.70 -6.13
CA ASN A 119 3.38 15.19 -7.38
C ASN A 119 4.42 14.39 -8.18
N VAL A 120 4.82 13.24 -7.63
CA VAL A 120 5.84 12.36 -8.24
C VAL A 120 5.31 10.95 -8.44
N VAL A 121 5.53 10.41 -9.64
CA VAL A 121 5.20 9.02 -10.00
C VAL A 121 6.50 8.28 -10.31
N VAL A 122 6.73 7.15 -9.68
CA VAL A 122 7.84 6.23 -9.98
C VAL A 122 7.25 4.88 -10.34
N ARG A 123 7.43 4.46 -11.59
CA ARG A 123 6.64 3.37 -12.16
C ARG A 123 7.40 2.44 -13.09
N ASN A 124 7.11 1.14 -13.02
CA ASN A 124 7.62 0.13 -13.95
C ASN A 124 9.15 -0.04 -13.97
N LEU A 125 9.80 0.06 -12.82
CA LEU A 125 11.26 -0.02 -12.72
C LEU A 125 11.70 -1.23 -11.90
N ASN A 126 12.79 -1.85 -12.31
CA ASN A 126 13.56 -2.73 -11.45
C ASN A 126 14.48 -1.87 -10.56
N ILE A 127 14.42 -1.99 -9.25
CA ILE A 127 15.23 -1.21 -8.31
C ILE A 127 15.93 -2.20 -7.41
N SER A 128 17.25 -2.33 -7.55
CA SER A 128 17.98 -3.45 -6.95
C SER A 128 19.24 -3.03 -6.20
N LYS A 129 19.57 -3.80 -5.16
CA LYS A 129 20.83 -3.70 -4.42
C LYS A 129 21.16 -2.27 -3.98
N PRO A 130 20.26 -1.59 -3.24
CA PRO A 130 20.52 -0.23 -2.76
C PRO A 130 21.57 -0.27 -1.64
N VAL A 131 22.84 -0.10 -2.02
CA VAL A 131 23.96 -0.16 -1.07
C VAL A 131 23.79 0.96 -0.04
N ALA A 132 23.86 0.59 1.25
CA ALA A 132 23.75 1.54 2.35
C ALA A 132 24.78 2.68 2.16
N PRO A 133 24.42 3.94 2.48
CA PRO A 133 23.21 4.36 3.20
C PRO A 133 22.01 4.68 2.28
N SER A 134 22.00 4.20 1.03
CA SER A 134 20.86 4.44 0.14
C SER A 134 19.76 3.40 0.39
N ASP A 135 18.50 3.84 0.35
CA ASP A 135 17.37 2.94 0.11
C ASP A 135 17.12 2.76 -1.40
N GLY A 136 16.28 1.80 -1.79
CA GLY A 136 15.82 1.69 -3.18
C GLY A 136 15.08 2.95 -3.63
N ILE A 137 14.10 3.38 -2.83
CA ILE A 137 13.47 4.70 -2.91
C ILE A 137 13.36 5.30 -1.51
N THR A 138 13.76 6.55 -1.35
CA THR A 138 13.50 7.34 -0.14
C THR A 138 12.54 8.49 -0.47
N VAL A 139 11.47 8.65 0.31
CA VAL A 139 10.53 9.78 0.25
C VAL A 139 10.66 10.59 1.53
N GLN A 140 11.06 11.85 1.39
CA GLN A 140 11.42 12.75 2.49
C GLN A 140 10.78 14.11 2.30
N GLU A 141 10.13 14.66 3.33
CA GLU A 141 9.56 16.01 3.27
C GLU A 141 8.65 16.22 2.05
N SER A 142 7.98 15.16 1.58
CA SER A 142 7.36 15.12 0.25
C SER A 142 5.90 14.69 0.29
N THR A 143 5.11 15.13 -0.69
CA THR A 143 3.67 14.84 -0.73
C THR A 143 3.18 14.40 -2.09
N LYS A 144 2.07 13.66 -2.15
CA LYS A 144 1.46 13.22 -3.42
C LYS A 144 2.46 12.41 -4.25
N VAL A 145 2.79 11.23 -3.73
CA VAL A 145 3.74 10.31 -4.35
C VAL A 145 3.04 8.99 -4.68
N TRP A 146 3.30 8.47 -5.88
CA TRP A 146 2.81 7.18 -6.32
C TRP A 146 3.96 6.29 -6.76
N ILE A 147 4.15 5.18 -6.03
CA ILE A 147 5.16 4.15 -6.30
C ILE A 147 4.40 2.92 -6.82
N ASP A 148 4.49 2.65 -8.12
CA ASP A 148 3.60 1.68 -8.77
C ASP A 148 4.32 0.70 -9.71
N HIS A 149 3.96 -0.59 -9.68
CA HIS A 149 4.50 -1.59 -10.61
C HIS A 149 6.03 -1.64 -10.67
N ASN A 150 6.71 -1.38 -9.56
CA ASN A 150 8.16 -1.51 -9.48
C ASN A 150 8.54 -2.88 -8.90
N SER A 151 9.73 -3.34 -9.24
CA SER A 151 10.32 -4.56 -8.68
C SER A 151 11.56 -4.22 -7.85
N PHE A 152 11.38 -4.19 -6.54
CA PHE A 152 12.42 -3.99 -5.54
C PHE A 152 13.09 -5.32 -5.16
N SER A 153 14.42 -5.35 -5.12
CA SER A 153 15.16 -6.54 -4.70
C SER A 153 16.53 -6.22 -4.13
N ALA A 154 17.06 -7.13 -3.33
CA ALA A 154 18.46 -7.13 -2.92
C ALA A 154 18.96 -8.57 -2.87
N ASP A 155 19.68 -8.93 -1.83
CA ASP A 155 19.92 -10.30 -1.40
C ASP A 155 20.01 -10.33 0.14
N ARG A 156 20.03 -11.54 0.71
CA ARG A 156 20.17 -11.78 2.15
C ARG A 156 21.47 -12.49 2.51
N ASP A 157 22.46 -12.42 1.62
CA ASP A 157 23.75 -13.12 1.77
C ASP A 157 24.77 -12.30 2.57
N HIS A 158 24.34 -11.13 3.05
CA HIS A 158 25.11 -10.17 3.84
C HIS A 158 24.44 -9.91 5.19
N ASP A 159 25.11 -9.16 6.07
CA ASP A 159 24.46 -8.61 7.25
C ASP A 159 23.29 -7.68 6.87
N LYS A 160 22.28 -7.60 7.75
CA LYS A 160 21.04 -6.84 7.53
C LYS A 160 21.25 -5.35 7.25
N ASP A 161 22.41 -4.79 7.58
CA ASP A 161 22.73 -3.37 7.39
C ASP A 161 23.73 -3.11 6.24
N TYR A 162 24.10 -4.13 5.45
CA TYR A 162 24.84 -3.92 4.19
C TYR A 162 24.03 -3.15 3.15
N TYR A 163 22.76 -3.54 3.00
CA TYR A 163 21.74 -2.78 2.30
C TYR A 163 20.84 -2.08 3.33
N ASP A 164 20.30 -0.89 3.01
CA ASP A 164 19.34 -0.23 3.90
C ASP A 164 17.88 -0.65 3.65
N GLY A 165 16.93 0.25 3.44
CA GLY A 165 15.55 -0.07 3.09
C GLY A 165 15.34 -0.32 1.59
N LEU A 166 14.26 -1.01 1.20
CA LEU A 166 13.81 -0.96 -0.21
C LEU A 166 12.98 0.31 -0.47
N LEU A 167 12.11 0.68 0.47
CA LEU A 167 11.28 1.89 0.39
C LEU A 167 11.11 2.56 1.75
N ASP A 168 11.66 3.75 1.91
CA ASP A 168 11.52 4.53 3.14
C ASP A 168 10.70 5.80 2.89
N ILE A 169 9.73 6.08 3.78
CA ILE A 169 8.85 7.25 3.74
C ILE A 169 8.92 7.93 5.10
N ASN A 170 9.59 9.08 5.20
CA ASN A 170 9.86 9.71 6.49
C ASN A 170 9.88 11.24 6.38
N HIS A 171 10.20 11.91 7.50
CA HIS A 171 10.32 13.36 7.60
C HIS A 171 9.07 14.08 7.12
N GLY A 172 7.93 13.85 7.79
CA GLY A 172 6.68 14.55 7.52
C GLY A 172 6.07 14.30 6.13
N SER A 173 6.59 13.33 5.37
CA SER A 173 6.02 12.96 4.07
C SER A 173 4.56 12.55 4.22
N ASP A 174 3.72 12.84 3.23
CA ASP A 174 2.26 12.60 3.36
C ASP A 174 1.61 12.29 2.01
N TYR A 175 0.45 11.64 2.03
CA TYR A 175 -0.30 11.32 0.81
C TYR A 175 0.49 10.44 -0.19
N VAL A 176 0.88 9.25 0.26
CA VAL A 176 1.64 8.29 -0.57
C VAL A 176 0.83 7.03 -0.85
N THR A 177 0.81 6.59 -2.11
CA THR A 177 0.31 5.26 -2.50
C THR A 177 1.45 4.40 -3.02
N VAL A 178 1.52 3.17 -2.53
CA VAL A 178 2.47 2.12 -2.93
C VAL A 178 1.64 0.95 -3.44
N SER A 179 1.61 0.74 -4.75
CA SER A 179 0.70 -0.23 -5.36
C SER A 179 1.37 -1.15 -6.38
N TRP A 180 0.92 -2.40 -6.44
CA TRP A 180 1.35 -3.32 -7.49
C TRP A 180 2.87 -3.54 -7.59
N ASN A 181 3.63 -3.30 -6.52
CA ASN A 181 5.07 -3.50 -6.52
C ASN A 181 5.42 -4.92 -6.04
N THR A 182 6.59 -5.43 -6.43
CA THR A 182 7.20 -6.59 -5.78
C THR A 182 8.36 -6.15 -4.91
N PHE A 183 8.47 -6.68 -3.70
CA PHE A 183 9.61 -6.53 -2.79
C PHE A 183 10.17 -7.91 -2.49
N LYS A 184 11.44 -8.15 -2.84
CA LYS A 184 12.03 -9.49 -2.74
C LYS A 184 13.40 -9.51 -2.07
N ASP A 185 13.66 -10.62 -1.39
CA ASP A 185 14.99 -11.04 -0.93
C ASP A 185 15.73 -9.95 -0.14
N HIS A 186 15.12 -9.49 0.96
CA HIS A 186 15.69 -8.36 1.71
C HIS A 186 15.36 -8.39 3.20
N PHE A 187 16.16 -7.70 4.02
CA PHE A 187 15.94 -7.64 5.46
C PHE A 187 14.92 -6.58 5.90
N LYS A 188 14.91 -5.41 5.26
CA LYS A 188 14.16 -4.21 5.67
C LYS A 188 13.28 -3.71 4.53
N GLY A 189 12.05 -4.21 4.43
CA GLY A 189 11.15 -3.94 3.31
C GLY A 189 10.84 -2.44 3.13
N SER A 190 9.98 -1.91 3.99
CA SER A 190 9.58 -0.51 3.96
C SER A 190 9.37 0.10 5.34
N LEU A 191 10.04 1.22 5.61
CA LEU A 191 9.89 2.01 6.82
C LEU A 191 9.00 3.25 6.57
N VAL A 192 8.09 3.53 7.50
CA VAL A 192 7.32 4.78 7.50
C VAL A 192 7.48 5.47 8.86
N GLY A 193 8.18 6.61 8.87
CA GLY A 193 8.61 7.29 10.11
C GLY A 193 9.89 6.68 10.69
N HIS A 194 11.00 7.41 10.59
CA HIS A 194 12.34 6.85 10.80
C HIS A 194 12.72 6.65 12.29
N SER A 195 12.20 7.49 13.19
CA SER A 195 12.65 7.58 14.59
C SER A 195 11.49 7.79 15.55
N ASP A 196 11.54 7.14 16.73
CA ASP A 196 10.58 7.37 17.83
C ASP A 196 10.66 8.81 18.37
N ASN A 197 11.76 9.52 18.13
CA ASN A 197 12.00 10.88 18.61
C ASN A 197 11.62 11.97 17.59
N ASN A 198 10.93 11.62 16.50
CA ASN A 198 10.58 12.57 15.43
C ASN A 198 9.11 13.03 15.46
N SER A 199 8.46 12.93 16.62
CA SER A 199 7.03 13.21 16.75
C SER A 199 6.64 14.64 16.36
N SER A 200 7.52 15.63 16.55
CA SER A 200 7.26 17.03 16.19
C SER A 200 7.07 17.26 14.69
N GLU A 201 7.67 16.41 13.87
CA GLU A 201 7.59 16.49 12.41
C GLU A 201 6.58 15.47 11.85
N ASP A 202 6.55 14.25 12.38
CA ASP A 202 5.78 13.15 11.79
C ASP A 202 4.32 13.08 12.28
N THR A 203 4.00 13.64 13.45
CA THR A 203 2.63 13.62 13.98
C THR A 203 1.69 14.43 13.09
N GLY A 204 0.61 13.78 12.62
CA GLY A 204 -0.35 14.41 11.70
C GLY A 204 0.00 14.25 10.22
N HIS A 205 1.14 13.62 9.90
CA HIS A 205 1.61 13.31 8.55
C HIS A 205 1.58 11.79 8.28
N LEU A 206 2.39 11.31 7.33
CA LEU A 206 2.63 9.89 7.05
C LEU A 206 1.35 9.09 6.75
N LYS A 207 0.43 9.65 5.95
CA LYS A 207 -0.73 8.91 5.43
C LYS A 207 -0.32 8.12 4.20
N VAL A 208 -0.36 6.81 4.35
CA VAL A 208 0.16 5.87 3.35
C VAL A 208 -0.87 4.80 3.02
N THR A 209 -0.95 4.44 1.74
CA THR A 209 -1.71 3.30 1.26
C THR A 209 -0.77 2.30 0.62
N TYR A 210 -0.90 1.03 0.98
CA TYR A 210 -0.22 -0.09 0.34
C TYR A 210 -1.26 -1.06 -0.18
N HIS A 211 -1.27 -1.33 -1.49
CA HIS A 211 -2.16 -2.35 -2.03
C HIS A 211 -1.63 -3.15 -3.21
N HIS A 212 -2.08 -4.40 -3.28
CA HIS A 212 -1.72 -5.31 -4.36
C HIS A 212 -0.21 -5.48 -4.55
N ASN A 213 0.58 -5.25 -3.50
CA ASN A 213 2.01 -5.50 -3.52
C ASN A 213 2.31 -6.95 -3.14
N GLU A 214 3.37 -7.51 -3.73
CA GLU A 214 3.97 -8.77 -3.33
C GLU A 214 5.18 -8.50 -2.43
N PHE A 215 5.22 -9.10 -1.25
CA PHE A 215 6.40 -9.15 -0.40
C PHE A 215 6.81 -10.61 -0.27
N ASP A 216 7.94 -10.99 -0.87
CA ASP A 216 8.40 -12.38 -0.93
C ASP A 216 9.81 -12.49 -0.38
N ASN A 217 10.01 -13.31 0.65
CA ASN A 217 11.29 -13.43 1.35
C ASN A 217 11.84 -12.08 1.89
N VAL A 218 10.93 -11.22 2.38
CA VAL A 218 11.28 -9.97 3.08
C VAL A 218 11.19 -10.19 4.58
N TYR A 219 12.29 -10.03 5.31
CA TYR A 219 12.39 -10.42 6.71
C TYR A 219 11.49 -9.59 7.65
N SER A 220 11.51 -8.26 7.50
CA SER A 220 10.78 -7.34 8.37
C SER A 220 10.39 -6.04 7.68
N ARG A 221 9.56 -5.24 8.37
CA ARG A 221 9.07 -3.92 7.94
C ARG A 221 8.18 -4.01 6.70
N ILE A 222 6.95 -4.50 6.84
CA ILE A 222 6.01 -4.67 5.71
C ILE A 222 4.63 -4.05 6.01
N PRO A 223 4.50 -2.71 5.97
CA PRO A 223 5.53 -1.74 6.33
C PRO A 223 5.71 -1.68 7.85
N SER A 224 6.73 -0.95 8.30
CA SER A 224 6.87 -0.56 9.71
C SER A 224 6.54 0.91 9.90
N LEU A 225 5.36 1.20 10.44
CA LEU A 225 4.79 2.54 10.56
C LEU A 225 4.96 3.11 11.98
N ARG A 226 5.28 4.41 12.05
CA ARG A 226 5.23 5.26 13.25
C ARG A 226 4.39 6.50 13.00
N PHE A 227 3.69 6.98 14.03
CA PHE A 227 2.87 8.21 14.10
C PHE A 227 1.71 8.35 13.09
N GLY A 228 1.89 7.91 11.86
CA GLY A 228 0.98 8.14 10.74
C GLY A 228 -0.24 7.24 10.70
N THR A 229 -0.89 7.24 9.54
CA THR A 229 -2.07 6.41 9.25
C THR A 229 -1.83 5.55 8.03
N GLY A 230 -1.90 4.23 8.20
CA GLY A 230 -1.63 3.25 7.15
C GLY A 230 -2.88 2.47 6.76
N HIS A 231 -3.16 2.39 5.46
CA HIS A 231 -4.11 1.43 4.92
C HIS A 231 -3.35 0.38 4.11
N PHE A 232 -3.28 -0.84 4.64
CA PHE A 232 -2.57 -1.96 4.05
C PHE A 232 -3.62 -3.00 3.62
N TYR A 233 -3.94 -3.04 2.32
CA TYR A 233 -5.00 -3.92 1.82
C TYR A 233 -4.64 -4.72 0.57
N ASN A 234 -5.18 -5.92 0.42
CA ASN A 234 -4.97 -6.78 -0.75
C ASN A 234 -3.48 -7.05 -1.09
N ASN A 235 -2.58 -7.01 -0.11
CA ASN A 235 -1.17 -7.36 -0.32
C ASN A 235 -0.97 -8.87 -0.10
N TYR A 236 0.01 -9.43 -0.81
CA TYR A 236 0.45 -10.80 -0.60
C TYR A 236 1.82 -10.79 0.09
N VAL A 237 1.91 -11.37 1.28
CA VAL A 237 3.14 -11.46 2.07
C VAL A 237 3.51 -12.92 2.26
N ASN A 238 4.71 -13.30 1.83
CA ASN A 238 5.25 -14.65 1.93
C ASN A 238 6.66 -14.67 2.52
N GLY A 239 6.87 -15.45 3.58
CA GLY A 239 8.21 -15.70 4.13
C GLY A 239 8.76 -14.64 5.09
N ALA A 240 7.89 -13.84 5.72
CA ALA A 240 8.31 -12.79 6.65
C ALA A 240 8.47 -13.29 8.10
N ASP A 241 9.48 -12.77 8.82
CA ASP A 241 9.54 -12.96 10.28
C ASP A 241 8.49 -12.08 10.96
N THR A 242 8.43 -10.81 10.57
CA THR A 242 7.38 -9.88 10.99
C THR A 242 6.94 -9.02 9.81
N ALA A 243 5.63 -8.81 9.63
CA ALA A 243 5.12 -8.01 8.52
C ALA A 243 4.74 -6.58 8.96
N CYS A 244 3.46 -6.30 9.20
CA CYS A 244 3.01 -4.95 9.55
C CYS A 244 3.38 -4.58 10.99
N HIS A 245 4.06 -3.46 11.19
CA HIS A 245 4.24 -2.86 12.52
C HIS A 245 3.48 -1.54 12.58
N SER A 246 2.65 -1.35 13.60
CA SER A 246 2.03 -0.07 13.94
C SER A 246 2.58 0.40 15.28
N ARG A 247 3.31 1.50 15.33
CA ARG A 247 4.09 1.93 16.49
C ARG A 247 3.91 3.43 16.74
N MET A 248 4.31 3.90 17.92
CA MET A 248 4.31 5.32 18.28
C MET A 248 2.94 6.00 18.02
N GLY A 249 1.85 5.33 18.44
CA GLY A 249 0.49 5.84 18.28
C GLY A 249 -0.07 5.79 16.85
N SER A 250 0.63 5.19 15.88
CA SER A 250 0.12 5.08 14.50
C SER A 250 -1.19 4.31 14.41
N GLN A 251 -1.96 4.57 13.37
CA GLN A 251 -3.24 3.92 13.11
C GLN A 251 -3.15 3.07 11.84
N MET A 252 -3.34 1.76 11.92
CA MET A 252 -3.34 0.88 10.76
C MET A 252 -4.69 0.19 10.53
N LEU A 253 -5.17 0.20 9.28
CA LEU A 253 -6.20 -0.71 8.80
C LEU A 253 -5.52 -1.77 7.92
N VAL A 254 -5.59 -3.03 8.36
CA VAL A 254 -5.02 -4.19 7.66
C VAL A 254 -6.20 -5.01 7.12
N GLU A 255 -6.44 -4.93 5.81
CA GLU A 255 -7.66 -5.43 5.17
C GLU A 255 -7.39 -6.43 4.04
N ASN A 256 -8.03 -7.60 4.06
CA ASN A 256 -8.04 -8.57 2.96
C ASN A 256 -6.65 -8.96 2.43
N ASN A 257 -5.59 -8.88 3.25
CA ASN A 257 -4.26 -9.32 2.85
C ASN A 257 -4.13 -10.84 3.01
N VAL A 258 -3.17 -11.43 2.30
CA VAL A 258 -2.83 -12.86 2.41
C VAL A 258 -1.43 -12.99 2.95
N PHE A 259 -1.28 -13.74 4.03
CA PHE A 259 0.00 -14.05 4.66
C PHE A 259 0.30 -15.55 4.50
N ARG A 260 1.52 -15.87 4.09
CA ARG A 260 2.04 -17.25 3.99
C ARG A 260 3.43 -17.31 4.56
N SER A 261 3.76 -18.44 5.19
CA SER A 261 5.09 -18.67 5.78
C SER A 261 5.58 -17.47 6.62
N THR A 262 4.64 -16.77 7.27
CA THR A 262 4.87 -15.51 7.98
C THR A 262 4.69 -15.80 9.46
N LYS A 263 5.64 -15.41 10.31
CA LYS A 263 5.50 -15.69 11.74
C LYS A 263 4.53 -14.73 12.42
N ILE A 264 4.69 -13.42 12.19
CA ILE A 264 3.83 -12.37 12.77
C ILE A 264 3.32 -11.47 11.65
N ALA A 265 2.02 -11.53 11.35
CA ALA A 265 1.40 -10.72 10.31
C ALA A 265 1.25 -9.25 10.73
N VAL A 266 0.87 -9.00 11.99
CA VAL A 266 0.67 -7.65 12.52
C VAL A 266 1.16 -7.60 13.96
N THR A 267 1.90 -6.57 14.32
CA THR A 267 2.31 -6.27 15.70
C THR A 267 2.15 -4.78 16.01
N THR A 268 1.73 -4.46 17.23
CA THR A 268 1.62 -3.06 17.70
C THR A 268 2.54 -2.72 18.86
N ASN A 269 3.18 -3.72 19.47
CA ASN A 269 3.88 -3.60 20.75
C ASN A 269 5.34 -4.08 20.69
N ARG A 270 5.98 -3.90 19.53
CA ARG A 270 7.39 -4.25 19.29
C ARG A 270 8.17 -3.06 18.78
N SER A 271 9.46 -3.04 19.12
CA SER A 271 10.48 -2.20 18.46
C SER A 271 10.28 -0.68 18.55
N SER A 272 9.45 -0.22 19.48
CA SER A 272 9.24 1.20 19.83
C SER A 272 8.75 1.33 21.27
N ASP A 273 8.91 2.51 21.85
CA ASP A 273 8.55 2.78 23.26
C ASP A 273 7.04 2.89 23.51
N ILE A 274 6.28 3.23 22.47
CA ILE A 274 4.84 3.42 22.54
C ILE A 274 4.19 2.51 21.49
N ASP A 275 3.15 1.78 21.93
CA ASP A 275 2.36 0.95 21.04
C ASP A 275 1.63 1.78 19.97
N GLY A 276 1.40 1.18 18.81
CA GLY A 276 0.43 1.71 17.86
C GLY A 276 -0.94 1.05 17.99
N TYR A 277 -1.76 1.26 16.98
CA TYR A 277 -3.10 0.71 16.88
C TYR A 277 -3.28 -0.01 15.54
N ALA A 278 -4.01 -1.13 15.55
CA ALA A 278 -4.34 -1.84 14.32
C ALA A 278 -5.79 -2.37 14.34
N ASN A 279 -6.48 -2.17 13.23
CA ASN A 279 -7.77 -2.79 12.92
C ASN A 279 -7.58 -3.81 11.81
N LEU A 280 -8.02 -5.05 12.04
CA LEU A 280 -7.86 -6.15 11.09
C LEU A 280 -9.24 -6.58 10.57
N ARG A 281 -9.39 -6.76 9.25
CA ARG A 281 -10.59 -7.37 8.68
C ARG A 281 -10.32 -8.17 7.41
N GLY A 282 -10.98 -9.32 7.26
CA GLY A 282 -10.96 -10.14 6.05
C GLY A 282 -9.60 -10.71 5.62
N ASN A 283 -8.55 -10.57 6.44
CA ASN A 283 -7.23 -11.13 6.12
C ASN A 283 -7.23 -12.66 6.20
N ASP A 284 -6.49 -13.28 5.29
CA ASP A 284 -6.08 -14.68 5.40
C ASP A 284 -4.68 -14.73 6.03
N LEU A 285 -4.64 -15.04 7.33
CA LEU A 285 -3.39 -15.03 8.10
C LEU A 285 -2.48 -16.23 7.80
N GLY A 286 -2.96 -17.28 7.15
CA GLY A 286 -2.15 -18.47 6.82
C GLY A 286 -1.38 -19.09 8.00
N GLY A 287 -1.90 -18.95 9.24
CA GLY A 287 -1.26 -19.41 10.47
C GLY A 287 -0.32 -18.41 11.15
N ALA A 288 -0.12 -17.22 10.58
CA ALA A 288 0.66 -16.16 11.21
C ALA A 288 -0.01 -15.65 12.50
N ALA A 289 0.80 -15.29 13.50
CA ALA A 289 0.32 -14.65 14.70
C ALA A 289 -0.04 -13.17 14.46
N THR A 290 -0.86 -12.63 15.35
CA THR A 290 -1.13 -11.19 15.46
C THR A 290 -0.91 -10.75 16.89
N GLU A 291 -0.10 -9.73 17.10
CA GLU A 291 0.25 -9.16 18.40
C GLU A 291 -0.28 -7.73 18.48
N VAL A 292 -1.60 -7.61 18.46
CA VAL A 292 -2.30 -6.32 18.52
C VAL A 292 -2.72 -6.07 19.96
N SER A 293 -2.00 -5.19 20.64
CA SER A 293 -2.30 -4.77 22.01
C SER A 293 -3.49 -3.81 22.10
N GLN A 294 -3.72 -3.01 21.05
CA GLN A 294 -4.78 -1.99 21.01
C GLN A 294 -5.40 -1.86 19.61
N VAL A 295 -6.72 -1.67 19.57
CA VAL A 295 -7.47 -1.38 18.34
C VAL A 295 -7.66 0.13 18.17
N GLY A 296 -7.63 0.61 16.93
CA GLY A 296 -7.60 2.03 16.60
C GLY A 296 -8.96 2.59 16.15
N SER A 297 -9.03 3.89 15.92
CA SER A 297 -10.22 4.54 15.36
C SER A 297 -10.28 4.49 13.83
N PHE A 298 -9.14 4.25 13.16
CA PHE A 298 -9.07 4.15 11.70
C PHE A 298 -9.66 2.82 11.20
N THR A 299 -10.98 2.81 10.99
CA THR A 299 -11.76 1.64 10.55
C THR A 299 -12.25 1.75 9.11
N SER A 300 -12.15 2.94 8.52
CA SER A 300 -12.46 3.20 7.11
C SER A 300 -11.53 4.29 6.57
N PRO A 301 -10.96 4.11 5.37
CA PRO A 301 -10.22 5.18 4.72
C PRO A 301 -11.15 6.29 4.20
N PRO A 302 -10.65 7.53 4.04
CA PRO A 302 -11.43 8.69 3.57
C PRO A 302 -11.51 8.78 2.04
N TYR A 303 -11.31 7.68 1.30
CA TYR A 303 -11.32 7.62 -0.15
C TYR A 303 -12.08 6.40 -0.65
N SER A 304 -12.61 6.47 -1.87
CA SER A 304 -13.24 5.34 -2.54
C SER A 304 -12.20 4.34 -3.02
N TYR A 305 -12.49 3.06 -2.84
CA TYR A 305 -11.69 1.94 -3.32
C TYR A 305 -12.57 0.69 -3.39
N THR A 306 -12.11 -0.33 -4.10
CA THR A 306 -12.73 -1.66 -4.09
C THR A 306 -11.69 -2.66 -3.62
N ALA A 307 -11.89 -3.24 -2.44
CA ALA A 307 -11.08 -4.35 -1.97
C ALA A 307 -11.61 -5.66 -2.59
N GLU A 308 -10.74 -6.38 -3.28
CA GLU A 308 -11.00 -7.77 -3.65
C GLU A 308 -11.01 -8.69 -2.41
N SER A 309 -11.59 -9.89 -2.52
CA SER A 309 -11.53 -10.88 -1.45
C SER A 309 -10.10 -11.44 -1.29
N ALA A 310 -9.66 -11.72 -0.07
CA ALA A 310 -8.37 -12.35 0.20
C ALA A 310 -8.14 -13.65 -0.60
N SER A 311 -9.20 -14.38 -0.98
CA SER A 311 -9.09 -15.58 -1.81
C SER A 311 -8.57 -15.33 -3.23
N SER A 312 -8.69 -14.10 -3.75
CA SER A 312 -8.26 -13.72 -5.11
C SER A 312 -6.89 -13.02 -5.11
N VAL A 313 -6.49 -12.45 -3.97
CA VAL A 313 -5.28 -11.62 -3.83
C VAL A 313 -4.02 -12.33 -4.33
N VAL A 314 -3.79 -13.60 -3.98
CA VAL A 314 -2.57 -14.30 -4.45
C VAL A 314 -2.52 -14.34 -5.97
N ALA A 315 -3.64 -14.66 -6.64
CA ALA A 315 -3.70 -14.75 -8.09
C ALA A 315 -3.54 -13.37 -8.76
N SER A 316 -4.25 -12.36 -8.26
CA SER A 316 -4.17 -10.99 -8.77
C SER A 316 -2.77 -10.42 -8.60
N VAL A 317 -2.20 -10.48 -7.40
CA VAL A 317 -0.89 -9.91 -7.08
C VAL A 317 0.23 -10.62 -7.84
N THR A 318 0.29 -11.95 -7.83
CA THR A 318 1.39 -12.68 -8.52
C THR A 318 1.34 -12.53 -10.05
N SER A 319 0.18 -12.22 -10.63
CA SER A 319 0.05 -12.00 -12.07
C SER A 319 0.32 -10.55 -12.49
N GLY A 320 -0.07 -9.58 -11.66
CA GLY A 320 -0.05 -8.15 -11.97
C GLY A 320 1.07 -7.34 -11.33
N ALA A 321 1.65 -7.74 -10.19
CA ALA A 321 2.65 -6.93 -9.51
C ALA A 321 4.03 -6.97 -10.20
N GLY A 322 4.74 -5.84 -10.13
CA GLY A 322 6.14 -5.70 -10.54
C GLY A 322 6.35 -5.05 -11.92
N ALA A 323 7.62 -4.86 -12.26
CA ALA A 323 8.00 -4.28 -13.55
C ALA A 323 7.63 -5.22 -14.71
N GLY A 324 7.24 -4.62 -15.84
CA GLY A 324 6.79 -5.32 -17.05
C GLY A 324 5.32 -5.69 -17.06
N LYS A 325 4.51 -5.17 -16.14
CA LYS A 325 3.09 -5.53 -15.95
C LYS A 325 2.10 -4.36 -16.10
N LEU A 326 2.58 -3.24 -16.64
CA LEU A 326 1.73 -2.11 -17.05
C LEU A 326 0.82 -2.43 -18.24
#